data_AF-A0A845TW16-F1
#
_entry.id   AF-A0A845TW16-F1
#
_cell.length_a   1.000
_cell.length_b   1.000
_cell.length_c   1.000
_cell.angle_alpha   90.00
_cell.angle_beta   90.00
_cell.angle_gamma   90.00
#
_symmetry.space_group_name_H-M   'P 1'
#
loop_
_entity.id
_entity.type
_entity.pdbx_description
1 polymer ?
#
loop_
_entity_poly.entity_id
_entity_poly.type
_entity_poly.pdbx_seq_one_letter_code
_entity_poly.pdbx_strand_id
1 'polypeptide(L)'
;MTTTRQIVLASRPTGHVSADNFRLEEVAVPVIVDGQVLIRNHYLSLDPYMRGRMEDSKSYAEPQAIGTVMIGGTVGEIVDSKNPKFAVGDKVVGGSGWAEMTVSDGQMLRKVDTTHIPLSAYLGSVGMPGMTAWFGLTQIMQPKAAETIVV
;
A
#
# COMPACT_ATOMS: atom_id res chain seq x y z
N MET A 1 22.09 -6.82 4.33
CA MET A 1 21.07 -7.43 5.22
C MET A 1 20.62 -8.71 4.57
N THR A 2 20.63 -9.83 5.30
CA THR A 2 20.16 -11.14 4.79
C THR A 2 18.70 -11.39 5.14
N THR A 3 18.15 -10.66 6.11
CA THR A 3 16.76 -10.71 6.55
C THR A 3 16.07 -9.35 6.47
N THR A 4 14.76 -9.36 6.46
CA THR A 4 13.83 -8.22 6.38
C THR A 4 12.61 -8.50 7.25
N ARG A 5 11.90 -7.47 7.69
CA ARG A 5 10.71 -7.62 8.55
C ARG A 5 9.41 -7.46 7.76
N GLN A 6 8.39 -8.17 8.21
CA GLN A 6 7.02 -8.05 7.73
C GLN A 6 6.01 -8.21 8.87
N ILE A 7 4.83 -7.63 8.71
CA ILE A 7 3.69 -7.81 9.61
C ILE A 7 2.65 -8.66 8.89
N VAL A 8 2.28 -9.78 9.50
CA VAL A 8 1.23 -10.66 9.01
C VAL A 8 -0.04 -10.54 9.84
N LEU A 9 -1.19 -10.80 9.23
CA LEU A 9 -2.45 -10.97 9.95
C LEU A 9 -2.40 -12.32 10.69
N ALA A 10 -2.26 -12.31 12.01
CA ALA A 10 -2.11 -13.51 12.82
C ALA A 10 -3.45 -14.10 13.27
N SER A 11 -4.49 -13.27 13.43
CA SER A 11 -5.84 -13.69 13.81
C SER A 11 -6.87 -12.66 13.35
N ARG A 12 -8.14 -13.07 13.28
CA ARG A 12 -9.23 -12.13 12.97
C ARG A 12 -9.65 -11.38 14.25
N PRO A 13 -9.85 -10.05 14.18
CA PRO A 13 -10.31 -9.27 15.32
C PRO A 13 -11.75 -9.60 15.67
N THR A 14 -12.03 -9.81 16.96
CA THR A 14 -13.39 -9.80 17.51
C THR A 14 -13.69 -8.42 18.09
N GLY A 15 -14.39 -7.57 17.33
CA GLY A 15 -14.66 -6.18 17.70
C GLY A 15 -13.54 -5.23 17.26
N HIS A 16 -12.92 -4.55 18.22
CA HIS A 16 -11.79 -3.65 17.94
C HIS A 16 -10.54 -4.43 17.55
N VAL A 17 -9.74 -3.84 16.67
CA VAL A 17 -8.43 -4.39 16.31
C VAL A 17 -7.45 -4.16 17.45
N SER A 18 -6.69 -5.20 17.82
CA SER A 18 -5.58 -5.10 18.77
C SER A 18 -4.26 -5.51 18.10
N ALA A 19 -3.14 -5.22 18.78
CA ALA A 19 -1.82 -5.65 18.33
C ALA A 19 -1.71 -7.18 18.22
N ASP A 20 -2.45 -7.94 19.04
CA ASP A 20 -2.44 -9.40 19.05
C ASP A 20 -3.06 -10.02 17.77
N ASN A 21 -3.75 -9.21 16.97
CA ASN A 21 -4.22 -9.64 15.64
C ASN A 21 -3.10 -9.71 14.62
N PHE A 22 -1.90 -9.24 14.96
CA PHE A 22 -0.76 -9.18 14.07
C PHE A 22 0.45 -9.91 14.67
N ARG A 23 1.36 -10.31 13.80
CA ARG A 23 2.65 -10.86 14.20
C ARG A 23 3.75 -10.24 13.35
N LEU A 24 4.81 -9.79 14.02
CA LEU A 24 6.06 -9.39 13.37
C LEU A 24 6.83 -10.67 13.02
N GLU A 25 7.24 -10.77 11.77
CA GLU A 25 8.07 -11.87 11.27
C GLU A 25 9.35 -11.29 10.69
N GLU A 26 10.47 -11.97 10.96
CA GLU A 26 11.74 -11.74 10.28
C GLU A 26 11.93 -12.87 9.26
N VAL A 27 12.09 -12.49 7.99
CA VAL A 27 12.18 -13.41 6.85
C VAL A 27 13.42 -13.11 6.03
N ALA A 28 13.89 -14.05 5.21
CA ALA A 28 14.98 -13.78 4.28
C ALA A 28 14.58 -12.70 3.27
N VAL A 29 15.53 -11.86 2.86
CA VAL A 29 15.30 -10.90 1.76
C VAL A 29 14.91 -11.69 0.50
N PRO A 30 13.77 -11.39 -0.13
CA PRO A 30 13.34 -12.12 -1.32
C PRO A 30 14.32 -11.98 -2.49
N VAL A 31 14.52 -13.05 -3.23
CA VAL A 31 15.29 -13.05 -4.49
C VAL A 31 14.33 -12.80 -5.66
N ILE A 32 14.65 -11.82 -6.50
CA ILE A 32 13.83 -11.48 -7.66
C ILE A 32 14.14 -12.35 -8.88
N VAL A 33 13.10 -12.66 -9.66
CA VAL A 33 13.22 -13.30 -10.98
C VAL A 33 12.98 -12.31 -12.11
N ASP A 34 13.13 -12.76 -13.35
CA ASP A 34 12.95 -11.92 -14.54
C ASP A 34 11.58 -11.26 -14.56
N GLY A 35 11.54 -9.98 -14.93
CA GLY A 35 10.31 -9.18 -14.90
C GLY A 35 9.93 -8.63 -13.53
N GLN A 36 10.68 -8.93 -12.47
CA GLN A 36 10.41 -8.41 -11.13
C GLN A 36 11.36 -7.30 -10.68
N VAL A 37 10.93 -6.58 -9.65
CA VAL A 37 11.70 -5.59 -8.91
C VAL A 37 11.61 -5.88 -7.42
N LEU A 38 12.66 -5.53 -6.69
CA LEU A 38 12.67 -5.52 -5.24
C LEU A 38 12.58 -4.07 -4.77
N ILE A 39 11.59 -3.79 -3.93
CA ILE A 39 11.29 -2.47 -3.39
C ILE A 39 11.64 -2.47 -1.92
N ARG A 40 12.35 -1.46 -1.43
CA ARG A 40 12.44 -1.11 -0.01
C ARG A 40 11.34 -0.09 0.29
N ASN A 41 10.37 -0.49 1.10
CA ASN A 41 9.26 0.38 1.48
C ASN A 41 9.71 1.35 2.58
N HIS A 42 9.39 2.65 2.39
CA HIS A 42 9.72 3.71 3.34
C HIS A 42 8.50 4.13 4.16
N TYR A 43 7.31 4.07 3.55
CA TYR A 43 6.05 4.40 4.20
C TYR A 43 4.98 3.40 3.78
N LEU A 44 4.02 3.19 4.68
CA LEU A 44 2.80 2.43 4.43
C LEU A 44 1.60 3.30 4.76
N SER A 45 0.49 3.06 4.07
CA SER A 45 -0.80 3.69 4.34
C SER A 45 -1.58 2.84 5.34
N LEU A 46 -2.29 3.49 6.25
CA LEU A 46 -3.22 2.85 7.18
C LEU A 46 -4.63 3.36 6.83
N ASP A 47 -5.41 2.52 6.18
CA ASP A 47 -6.69 2.94 5.60
C ASP A 47 -7.88 2.18 6.22
N PRO A 48 -9.04 2.83 6.44
CA PRO A 48 -10.21 2.20 7.06
C PRO A 48 -10.70 0.94 6.33
N TYR A 49 -10.56 0.87 5.00
CA TYR A 49 -11.00 -0.29 4.21
C TYR A 49 -10.30 -1.60 4.64
N MET A 50 -9.08 -1.50 5.21
CA MET A 50 -8.31 -2.64 5.67
C MET A 50 -9.07 -3.44 6.74
N ARG A 51 -9.88 -2.78 7.57
CA ARG A 51 -10.67 -3.43 8.62
C ARG A 51 -11.66 -4.44 8.05
N GLY A 52 -12.31 -4.11 6.93
CA GLY A 52 -13.24 -5.02 6.25
C GLY A 52 -12.52 -6.23 5.64
N ARG A 53 -11.26 -6.07 5.24
CA ARG A 53 -10.43 -7.16 4.71
C ARG A 53 -9.97 -8.13 5.80
N MET A 54 -9.96 -7.73 7.07
CA MET A 54 -9.61 -8.63 8.18
C MET A 54 -10.75 -9.57 8.58
N GLU A 55 -11.98 -9.29 8.16
CA GLU A 55 -13.16 -10.12 8.47
C GLU A 55 -13.35 -11.25 7.46
N ASP A 56 -13.96 -12.35 7.91
CA ASP A 56 -14.39 -13.47 7.05
C ASP A 56 -15.85 -13.30 6.58
N SER A 57 -16.27 -12.06 6.37
CA SER A 57 -17.63 -11.74 5.93
C SER A 57 -17.67 -11.62 4.41
N LYS A 58 -18.78 -12.02 3.77
CA LYS A 58 -18.99 -11.79 2.35
C LYS A 58 -18.94 -10.29 2.07
N SER A 59 -17.95 -9.87 1.29
CA SER A 59 -17.73 -8.48 0.87
C SER A 59 -17.48 -8.43 -0.63
N TYR A 60 -17.42 -7.24 -1.21
CA TYR A 60 -17.05 -7.00 -2.62
C TYR A 60 -15.59 -7.38 -2.93
N ALA A 61 -14.83 -7.79 -1.92
CA ALA A 61 -13.41 -8.01 -2.00
C ALA A 61 -13.00 -9.18 -1.10
N GLU A 62 -12.10 -10.03 -1.61
CA GLU A 62 -11.62 -11.20 -0.88
C GLU A 62 -11.01 -10.82 0.48
N PRO A 63 -11.36 -11.56 1.56
CA PRO A 63 -10.70 -11.42 2.85
C PRO A 63 -9.20 -11.66 2.77
N GLN A 64 -8.45 -10.96 3.63
CA GLN A 64 -7.06 -11.24 3.89
C GLN A 64 -6.93 -12.62 4.54
N ALA A 65 -6.05 -13.47 4.00
CA ALA A 65 -5.75 -14.76 4.57
C ALA A 65 -4.92 -14.61 5.87
N ILE A 66 -5.24 -15.42 6.89
CA ILE A 66 -4.41 -15.51 8.10
C ILE A 66 -3.01 -16.03 7.74
N GLY A 67 -1.99 -15.48 8.38
CA GLY A 67 -0.59 -15.82 8.17
C GLY A 67 0.05 -15.15 6.95
N THR A 68 -0.69 -14.30 6.22
CA THR A 68 -0.15 -13.54 5.09
C THR A 68 0.15 -12.09 5.48
N VAL A 69 1.09 -11.47 4.77
CA VAL A 69 1.47 -10.06 4.98
C VAL A 69 0.24 -9.18 4.87
N MET A 70 0.04 -8.31 5.87
CA MET A 70 -1.11 -7.41 5.90
C MET A 70 -1.07 -6.49 4.68
N ILE A 71 -2.17 -6.38 3.95
CA ILE A 71 -2.24 -5.51 2.77
C ILE A 71 -2.09 -4.03 3.13
N GLY A 72 -1.62 -3.25 2.17
CA GLY A 72 -1.60 -1.81 2.25
C GLY A 72 -0.89 -1.17 1.08
N GLY A 73 -1.28 0.08 0.79
CA GLY A 73 -0.52 0.94 -0.09
C GLY A 73 0.82 1.29 0.55
N THR A 74 1.88 1.32 -0.25
CA THR A 74 3.23 1.67 0.18
C THR A 74 3.87 2.59 -0.82
N VAL A 75 4.85 3.35 -0.34
CA VAL A 75 5.79 4.06 -1.19
C VAL A 75 7.21 3.72 -0.76
N GLY A 76 8.06 3.54 -1.76
CA GLY A 76 9.36 2.94 -1.58
C GLY A 76 10.35 3.33 -2.66
N GLU A 77 11.52 2.72 -2.58
CA GLU A 77 12.59 2.82 -3.56
C GLU A 77 12.92 1.44 -4.11
N ILE A 78 13.14 1.35 -5.42
CA ILE A 78 13.62 0.13 -6.05
C ILE A 78 15.10 -0.08 -5.69
N VAL A 79 15.41 -1.21 -5.09
CA VAL A 79 16.77 -1.56 -4.64
C VAL A 79 17.41 -2.68 -5.46
N ASP A 80 16.61 -3.44 -6.22
CA ASP A 80 17.07 -4.41 -7.22
C ASP A 80 16.02 -4.51 -8.34
N SER A 81 16.44 -4.75 -9.58
CA SER A 81 15.53 -4.81 -10.73
C SER A 81 16.00 -5.77 -11.81
N LYS A 82 15.08 -6.65 -12.22
CA LYS A 82 15.12 -7.43 -13.46
C LYS A 82 13.95 -7.08 -14.38
N ASN A 83 13.37 -5.89 -14.20
CA ASN A 83 12.26 -5.39 -15.02
C ASN A 83 12.72 -4.13 -15.78
N PRO A 84 12.71 -4.14 -17.13
CA PRO A 84 13.25 -3.03 -17.92
C PRO A 84 12.46 -1.71 -17.77
N LYS A 85 11.24 -1.74 -17.21
CA LYS A 85 10.44 -0.53 -16.96
C LYS A 85 10.94 0.25 -15.75
N PHE A 86 11.75 -0.36 -14.89
CA PHE A 86 12.09 0.13 -13.57
C PHE A 86 13.59 0.00 -13.29
N ALA A 87 14.20 1.08 -12.81
CA ALA A 87 15.61 1.13 -12.47
C ALA A 87 15.80 1.19 -10.95
N VAL A 88 16.96 0.71 -10.47
CA VAL A 88 17.37 0.92 -9.09
C VAL A 88 17.44 2.42 -8.79
N GLY A 89 16.92 2.84 -7.64
CA GLY A 89 16.80 4.23 -7.21
C GLY A 89 15.44 4.88 -7.52
N ASP A 90 14.67 4.32 -8.46
CA ASP A 90 13.33 4.80 -8.78
C ASP A 90 12.45 4.81 -7.53
N LYS A 91 11.76 5.93 -7.30
CA LYS A 91 10.75 6.05 -6.26
C LYS A 91 9.41 5.59 -6.81
N VAL A 92 8.72 4.73 -6.06
CA VAL A 92 7.50 4.07 -6.53
C VAL A 92 6.40 4.08 -5.49
N VAL A 93 5.16 4.06 -5.97
CA VAL A 93 3.94 3.79 -5.21
C VAL A 93 3.29 2.51 -5.71
N GLY A 94 2.82 1.66 -4.79
CA GLY A 94 2.18 0.38 -5.13
C GLY A 94 1.55 -0.31 -3.92
N GLY A 95 0.84 -1.41 -4.18
CA GLY A 95 0.29 -2.28 -3.14
C GLY A 95 1.28 -3.37 -2.75
N SER A 96 2.05 -3.14 -1.69
CA SER A 96 3.18 -4.01 -1.31
C SER A 96 3.03 -4.63 0.08
N GLY A 97 1.98 -4.25 0.81
CA GLY A 97 1.71 -4.77 2.15
C GLY A 97 2.66 -4.21 3.22
N TRP A 98 2.43 -4.61 4.46
CA TRP A 98 3.20 -4.16 5.62
C TRP A 98 4.50 -4.95 5.74
N ALA A 99 5.39 -4.75 4.77
CA ALA A 99 6.73 -5.34 4.74
C ALA A 99 7.76 -4.25 4.47
N GLU A 100 8.97 -4.41 5.02
CA GLU A 100 10.08 -3.49 4.72
C GLU A 100 10.60 -3.67 3.29
N MET A 101 10.52 -4.88 2.76
CA MET A 101 10.94 -5.21 1.41
C MET A 101 9.90 -6.07 0.70
N THR A 102 9.54 -5.70 -0.53
CA THR A 102 8.51 -6.40 -1.30
C THR A 102 8.96 -6.61 -2.73
N VAL A 103 8.61 -7.77 -3.28
CA VAL A 103 8.76 -8.09 -4.70
C VAL A 103 7.52 -7.66 -5.46
N SER A 104 7.70 -7.00 -6.60
CA SER A 104 6.63 -6.67 -7.54
C SER A 104 7.01 -7.12 -8.94
N ASP A 105 6.06 -7.58 -9.72
CA ASP A 105 6.20 -7.80 -11.17
C ASP A 105 6.02 -6.50 -12.00
N GLY A 106 5.83 -5.37 -11.31
CA GLY A 106 5.60 -4.06 -11.89
C GLY A 106 4.14 -3.79 -12.25
N GLN A 107 3.22 -4.74 -12.09
CA GLN A 107 1.79 -4.50 -12.28
C GLN A 107 1.27 -3.58 -11.17
N MET A 108 0.48 -2.57 -11.55
CA MET A 108 -0.06 -1.56 -10.63
C MET A 108 1.02 -0.78 -9.84
N LEU A 109 2.30 -0.90 -10.22
CA LEU A 109 3.39 -0.12 -9.67
C LEU A 109 3.60 1.13 -10.53
N ARG A 110 3.70 2.29 -9.88
CA ARG A 110 3.93 3.56 -10.57
C ARG A 110 5.17 4.25 -10.04
N LYS A 111 5.99 4.78 -10.95
CA LYS A 111 7.03 5.75 -10.59
C LYS A 111 6.39 7.05 -10.13
N VAL A 112 7.02 7.67 -9.14
CA VAL A 112 6.61 8.96 -8.59
C VAL A 112 7.79 9.93 -8.55
N ASP A 113 7.50 11.22 -8.71
CA ASP A 113 8.51 12.26 -8.74
C ASP A 113 8.59 12.96 -7.38
N THR A 114 9.71 12.78 -6.69
CA THR A 114 9.92 13.36 -5.36
C THR A 114 10.71 14.67 -5.38
N THR A 115 10.88 15.31 -6.54
CA THR A 115 11.62 16.58 -6.67
C THR A 115 10.93 17.71 -5.92
N HIS A 116 9.59 17.72 -5.93
CA HIS A 116 8.78 18.76 -5.28
C HIS A 116 7.72 18.21 -4.33
N ILE A 117 7.45 16.90 -4.38
CA ILE A 117 6.41 16.25 -3.60
C ILE A 117 7.07 15.24 -2.65
N PRO A 118 6.88 15.35 -1.32
CA PRO A 118 7.40 14.36 -0.39
C PRO A 118 6.87 12.95 -0.72
N LEU A 119 7.74 11.94 -0.65
CA LEU A 119 7.39 10.56 -1.02
C LEU A 119 6.12 10.07 -0.30
N SER A 120 5.97 10.35 0.99
CA SER A 120 4.79 9.95 1.78
C SER A 120 3.47 10.56 1.30
N ALA A 121 3.49 11.74 0.66
CA ALA A 121 2.28 12.41 0.18
C ALA A 121 1.55 11.61 -0.92
N TYR A 122 2.27 10.73 -1.62
CA TYR A 122 1.72 9.80 -2.61
C TYR A 122 0.85 8.68 -2.01
N LEU A 123 0.81 8.55 -0.68
CA LEU A 123 -0.17 7.72 0.02
C LEU A 123 -1.38 8.51 0.53
N GLY A 124 -1.41 9.83 0.34
CA GLY A 124 -2.44 10.72 0.86
C GLY A 124 -2.98 11.68 -0.19
N SER A 125 -2.69 12.97 -0.04
CA SER A 125 -3.29 14.07 -0.81
C SER A 125 -3.03 14.01 -2.31
N VAL A 126 -1.91 13.44 -2.75
CA VAL A 126 -1.61 13.20 -4.17
C VAL A 126 -1.60 11.71 -4.52
N GLY A 127 -2.17 10.90 -3.61
CA GLY A 127 -2.38 9.47 -3.75
C GLY A 127 -3.84 9.09 -3.94
N MET A 128 -4.16 7.83 -3.64
CA MET A 128 -5.52 7.29 -3.73
C MET A 128 -6.54 8.09 -2.89
N PRO A 129 -6.27 8.48 -1.63
CA PRO A 129 -7.23 9.28 -0.86
C PRO A 129 -7.51 10.66 -1.49
N GLY A 130 -6.47 11.35 -1.97
CA GLY A 130 -6.61 12.63 -2.66
C GLY A 130 -7.42 12.51 -3.95
N MET A 131 -7.15 11.47 -4.75
CA MET A 131 -7.93 11.17 -5.94
C MET A 131 -9.40 10.85 -5.62
N THR A 132 -9.66 10.17 -4.51
CA THR A 132 -11.02 9.88 -4.03
C THR A 132 -11.77 11.17 -3.70
N ALA A 133 -11.14 12.07 -2.94
CA ALA A 133 -11.73 13.37 -2.60
C ALA A 133 -11.98 14.22 -3.86
N TRP A 134 -10.99 14.31 -4.76
CA TRP A 134 -11.11 15.07 -6.00
C TRP A 134 -12.23 14.52 -6.90
N PHE A 135 -12.30 13.21 -7.09
CA PHE A 135 -13.33 12.60 -7.93
C PHE A 135 -14.72 12.76 -7.32
N GLY A 136 -14.87 12.50 -6.02
CA GLY A 136 -16.14 12.69 -5.31
C GLY A 136 -16.66 14.11 -5.42
N LEU A 137 -15.79 15.11 -5.24
CA LEU A 137 -16.17 16.50 -5.33
C LEU A 137 -16.46 16.95 -6.77
N THR A 138 -15.55 16.66 -7.70
CA THR A 138 -15.58 17.27 -9.05
C THR A 138 -16.37 16.48 -10.08
N GLN A 139 -16.54 15.18 -9.90
CA GLN A 139 -17.21 14.31 -10.89
C GLN A 139 -18.58 13.85 -10.39
N ILE A 140 -18.72 13.58 -9.09
CA ILE A 140 -19.98 13.08 -8.50
C ILE A 140 -20.83 14.24 -7.97
N MET A 141 -20.31 15.04 -7.02
CA MET A 141 -21.07 16.12 -6.38
C MET A 141 -21.26 17.32 -7.31
N GLN A 142 -20.21 17.73 -8.04
CA GLN A 142 -20.21 18.85 -8.98
C GLN A 142 -20.80 20.16 -8.43
N PRO A 143 -20.38 20.61 -7.23
CA PRO A 143 -21.01 21.74 -6.56
C PRO A 143 -20.92 23.02 -7.38
N LYS A 144 -21.94 23.87 -7.24
CA LYS A 144 -22.04 25.18 -7.88
C LYS A 144 -21.70 26.30 -6.90
N ALA A 145 -21.41 27.47 -7.45
CA ALA A 145 -21.17 28.67 -6.65
C ALA A 145 -22.39 28.94 -5.74
N ALA A 146 -22.11 29.35 -4.50
CA ALA A 146 -23.08 29.60 -3.44
C ALA A 146 -23.81 28.36 -2.85
N GLU A 147 -23.48 27.14 -3.27
CA GLU A 147 -23.94 25.93 -2.56
C GLU A 147 -23.15 25.67 -1.28
N THR A 148 -23.80 25.04 -0.29
CA THR A 148 -23.18 24.63 0.98
C THR A 148 -22.70 23.19 0.89
N ILE A 149 -21.42 22.96 1.19
CA ILE A 149 -20.82 21.62 1.27
C ILE A 149 -20.69 21.21 2.73
N VAL A 150 -21.08 19.97 3.05
CA VAL A 150 -20.87 19.33 4.36
C VAL A 150 -20.00 18.09 4.13
N VAL A 151 -18.98 17.91 4.99
CA VAL A 151 -18.02 16.79 4.95
C VAL A 151 -18.12 16.01 6.25
#